data_AF-A0A1E3SSL8-F1
#
_entry.id   AF-A0A1E3SSL8-F1
#
_cell.length_a   1.000
_cell.length_b   1.000
_cell.length_c   1.000
_cell.angle_alpha   90.00
_cell.angle_beta   90.00
_cell.angle_gamma   90.00
#
_symmetry.space_group_name_H-M   'P 1'
#
loop_
_entity.id
_entity.type
_entity.pdbx_description
1 polymer ?
#
loop_
_entity_poly.entity_id
_entity_poly.type
_entity_poly.pdbx_seq_one_letter_code
_entity_poly.pdbx_strand_id
1 'polypeptide(L)'
;MVATIVAFVRRGYPRGVPQTDYIPLLALLRRRLSDDEVTAVVTQLVARDDELNVEISDIGAAITRITDELPSPADLDRVERRLDEIGWPIIDPDN
;
A
#
# COMPACT_ATOMS: atom_id res chain seq x y z
N MET A 1 -2.72 -13.34 5.38
CA MET A 1 -2.57 -11.92 5.77
C MET A 1 -2.70 -10.97 4.57
N VAL A 2 -1.94 -11.18 3.49
CA VAL A 2 -2.00 -10.38 2.23
C VAL A 2 -3.43 -10.10 1.74
N ALA A 3 -4.29 -11.12 1.61
CA ALA A 3 -5.66 -10.95 1.09
C ALA A 3 -6.53 -10.01 1.95
N THR A 4 -6.35 -10.01 3.27
CA THR A 4 -7.05 -9.11 4.21
C THR A 4 -6.61 -7.68 3.96
N ILE A 5 -5.30 -7.44 3.86
CA ILE A 5 -4.74 -6.11 3.57
C ILE A 5 -5.24 -5.59 2.23
N VAL A 6 -5.24 -6.42 1.18
CA VAL A 6 -5.78 -6.07 -0.14
C VAL A 6 -7.24 -5.62 -0.03
N ALA A 7 -8.08 -6.35 0.71
CA ALA A 7 -9.48 -5.99 0.91
C ALA A 7 -9.64 -4.65 1.66
N PHE A 8 -8.78 -4.37 2.65
CA PHE A 8 -8.78 -3.09 3.37
C PHE A 8 -8.33 -1.93 2.49
N VAL A 9 -7.20 -2.06 1.79
CA VAL A 9 -6.71 -1.02 0.88
C VAL A 9 -7.78 -0.68 -0.16
N ARG A 10 -8.43 -1.69 -0.75
CA ARG A 10 -9.56 -1.47 -1.68
C ARG A 10 -10.74 -0.73 -1.06
N ARG A 11 -11.02 -0.96 0.23
CA ARG A 11 -12.09 -0.25 0.93
C ARG A 11 -11.76 1.23 1.13
N GLY A 12 -10.48 1.56 1.35
CA GLY A 12 -9.99 2.94 1.43
C GLY A 12 -9.88 3.62 0.07
N TYR A 13 -9.66 2.84 -0.98
CA TYR A 13 -9.44 3.26 -2.36
C TYR A 13 -10.38 2.54 -3.34
N PRO A 14 -11.69 2.82 -3.28
CA PRO A 14 -12.68 2.13 -4.12
C PRO A 14 -12.65 2.56 -5.60
N ARG A 15 -11.89 3.61 -5.96
CA ARG A 15 -11.70 4.12 -7.32
C ARG A 15 -10.23 4.02 -7.76
N GLY A 16 -9.51 3.05 -7.22
CA GLY A 16 -8.06 2.96 -7.31
C GLY A 16 -7.32 3.90 -6.35
N VAL A 17 -6.04 3.60 -6.17
CA VAL A 17 -5.12 4.40 -5.36
C VAL A 17 -4.54 5.50 -6.28
N PRO A 18 -4.51 6.77 -5.87
CA PRO A 18 -3.88 7.82 -6.67
C PRO A 18 -2.35 7.74 -6.59
N GLN A 19 -1.66 8.24 -7.63
CA GLN A 19 -0.18 8.25 -7.67
C GLN A 19 0.48 8.93 -6.46
N THR A 20 -0.16 9.96 -5.91
CA THR A 20 0.31 10.65 -4.69
C THR A 20 0.31 9.77 -3.46
N ASP A 21 -0.57 8.77 -3.43
CA ASP A 21 -0.74 7.89 -2.28
C ASP A 21 0.03 6.57 -2.46
N TYR A 22 0.63 6.30 -3.63
CA TYR A 22 1.40 5.08 -3.87
C TYR A 22 2.60 4.94 -2.94
N ILE A 23 3.46 5.96 -2.88
CA ILE A 23 4.65 5.95 -2.02
C ILE A 23 4.28 5.84 -0.53
N PRO A 24 3.43 6.70 0.04
CA PRO A 24 3.05 6.58 1.44
C PRO A 24 2.32 5.27 1.75
N LEU A 25 1.47 4.76 0.86
CA LEU A 25 0.81 3.45 1.04
C LEU A 25 1.84 2.31 1.08
N LEU A 26 2.76 2.27 0.12
CA LEU A 26 3.82 1.26 0.08
C LEU A 26 4.72 1.33 1.32
N ALA A 27 5.07 2.54 1.77
CA ALA A 27 5.86 2.73 2.98
C ALA A 27 5.13 2.20 4.24
N LEU A 28 3.82 2.42 4.34
CA LEU A 28 3.01 1.87 5.42
C LEU A 28 2.91 0.34 5.36
N LEU A 29 2.75 -0.23 4.17
CA LEU A 29 2.73 -1.67 3.98
C LEU A 29 4.06 -2.30 4.38
N ARG A 30 5.21 -1.75 3.93
CA ARG A 30 6.57 -2.24 4.28
C ARG A 30 6.89 -2.16 5.76
N ARG A 31 6.23 -1.29 6.54
CA ARG A 31 6.42 -1.22 8.00
C ARG A 31 5.87 -2.46 8.71
N ARG A 32 4.94 -3.20 8.09
CA ARG A 32 4.26 -4.37 8.69
C ARG A 32 4.41 -5.67 7.89
N LEU A 33 4.83 -5.57 6.63
CA LEU A 33 4.95 -6.69 5.71
C LEU A 33 6.36 -6.79 5.17
N SER A 34 6.77 -8.02 4.87
CA SER A 34 7.98 -8.27 4.09
C SER A 34 7.84 -7.75 2.65
N ASP A 35 8.96 -7.49 1.98
CA ASP A 35 8.95 -6.97 0.60
C ASP A 35 8.21 -7.91 -0.37
N ASP A 36 8.29 -9.23 -0.15
CA ASP A 36 7.55 -10.25 -0.91
C ASP A 36 6.03 -10.13 -0.69
N GLU A 37 5.60 -9.91 0.55
CA GLU A 37 4.19 -9.72 0.88
C GLU A 37 3.65 -8.39 0.35
N VAL A 38 4.43 -7.31 0.41
CA VAL A 38 4.08 -6.03 -0.21
C VAL A 38 3.88 -6.22 -1.71
N THR A 39 4.81 -6.91 -2.37
CA THR A 39 4.69 -7.24 -3.79
C THR A 39 3.41 -8.03 -4.05
N ALA A 40 3.12 -9.06 -3.24
CA ALA A 40 1.91 -9.86 -3.38
C ALA A 40 0.61 -9.05 -3.17
N VAL A 41 0.58 -8.11 -2.22
CA VAL A 41 -0.56 -7.20 -1.99
C VAL A 41 -0.78 -6.36 -3.24
N VAL A 42 0.27 -5.72 -3.75
CA VAL A 42 0.13 -4.78 -4.86
C VAL A 42 -0.17 -5.50 -6.16
N THR A 43 0.45 -6.67 -6.42
CA THR A 43 0.07 -7.52 -7.56
C THR A 43 -1.40 -7.90 -7.49
N GLN A 44 -1.93 -8.24 -6.32
CA GLN A 44 -3.37 -8.54 -6.18
C GLN A 44 -4.24 -7.32 -6.38
N LEU A 45 -3.80 -6.13 -5.94
CA LEU A 45 -4.50 -4.87 -6.18
C LEU A 45 -4.58 -4.59 -7.69
N VAL A 46 -3.47 -4.61 -8.41
CA VAL A 46 -3.39 -4.36 -9.87
C VAL A 46 -4.13 -5.43 -10.67
N ALA A 47 -4.02 -6.71 -10.31
CA ALA A 47 -4.62 -7.82 -11.07
C ALA A 47 -6.17 -7.81 -11.10
N ARG A 48 -6.85 -6.97 -10.31
CA ARG A 48 -8.32 -6.85 -10.34
C ARG A 48 -8.83 -5.43 -10.59
N ASP A 49 -7.95 -4.44 -10.67
CA ASP A 49 -8.32 -3.04 -10.90
C ASP A 49 -7.60 -2.55 -12.16
N ASP A 50 -8.34 -2.41 -13.27
CA ASP A 50 -7.84 -1.79 -14.51
C ASP A 50 -7.53 -0.28 -14.31
N GLU A 51 -7.97 0.32 -13.21
CA GLU A 51 -7.70 1.73 -12.87
C GLU A 51 -6.40 1.94 -12.08
N LEU A 52 -5.88 0.89 -11.45
CA LEU A 52 -4.54 0.92 -10.85
C LEU A 52 -3.52 0.78 -11.97
N ASN A 53 -3.24 1.89 -12.66
CA ASN A 53 -2.10 2.03 -13.56
C ASN A 53 -0.77 2.06 -12.77
N VAL A 54 -0.54 1.02 -11.96
CA VAL A 54 0.73 0.74 -11.31
C VAL A 54 1.33 -0.42 -12.08
N GLU A 55 2.36 -0.16 -12.88
CA GLU A 55 3.10 -1.27 -13.46
C GLU A 55 3.85 -2.01 -12.35
N ILE A 56 3.96 -3.33 -12.45
CA ILE A 56 4.72 -4.13 -11.45
C ILE A 56 6.19 -3.67 -11.37
N SER A 57 6.72 -3.15 -12.49
CA SER A 57 8.01 -2.46 -12.58
C SER A 57 8.09 -1.21 -11.70
N ASP A 58 7.02 -0.41 -11.63
CA ASP A 58 6.93 0.77 -10.77
C ASP A 58 6.91 0.40 -9.30
N ILE A 59 6.38 -0.78 -8.92
CA ILE A 59 6.39 -1.26 -7.53
C ILE A 59 7.81 -1.58 -7.09
N GLY A 60 8.56 -2.35 -7.90
CA GLY A 60 9.96 -2.66 -7.60
C GLY A 60 10.82 -1.39 -7.54
N ALA A 61 10.58 -0.47 -8.48
CA ALA A 61 11.21 0.85 -8.46
C ALA A 61 10.79 1.69 -7.25
N ALA A 62 9.53 1.63 -6.82
CA ALA A 62 9.01 2.34 -5.66
C ALA A 62 9.53 1.75 -4.34
N ILE A 63 9.60 0.43 -4.21
CA ILE A 63 10.24 -0.26 -3.07
C ILE A 63 11.71 0.18 -2.98
N THR A 64 12.41 0.26 -4.12
CA THR A 64 13.79 0.75 -4.19
C THR A 64 13.89 2.25 -3.91
N ARG A 65 12.94 3.06 -4.40
CA ARG A 65 12.87 4.52 -4.21
C ARG A 65 12.50 4.92 -2.79
N ILE A 66 11.70 4.15 -2.06
CA ILE A 66 11.37 4.43 -0.66
C ILE A 66 12.64 4.48 0.21
N THR A 67 13.71 3.80 -0.22
CA THR A 67 15.04 3.90 0.40
C THR A 67 15.73 5.25 0.14
N ASP A 68 15.40 5.96 -0.93
CA ASP A 68 16.01 7.23 -1.36
C ASP A 68 15.11 8.48 -1.13
N GLU A 69 13.78 8.33 -1.24
CA GLU A 69 12.78 9.39 -1.06
C GLU A 69 11.79 8.96 0.02
N LEU A 70 12.08 9.33 1.27
CA LEU A 70 11.13 9.20 2.38
C LEU A 70 9.85 9.98 2.04
N PRO A 71 8.65 9.35 2.04
CA PRO A 71 7.41 10.08 1.85
C PRO A 71 7.27 11.17 2.91
N SER A 72 6.65 12.30 2.53
CA SER A 72 6.45 13.37 3.50
C SER A 72 5.56 12.87 4.65
N PRO A 73 5.79 13.32 5.89
CA PRO A 73 4.92 12.94 7.02
C PRO A 73 3.44 13.26 6.76
N ALA A 74 3.16 14.34 6.01
CA ALA A 74 1.80 14.72 5.64
C ALA A 74 1.11 13.72 4.69
N ASP A 75 1.88 13.09 3.81
CA ASP A 75 1.37 12.07 2.89
C ASP A 75 1.12 10.75 3.64
N LEU A 76 2.02 10.38 4.56
CA LEU A 76 1.82 9.25 5.46
C LEU A 76 0.57 9.44 6.32
N ASP A 77 0.44 10.58 7.01
CA ASP A 77 -0.71 10.90 7.87
C ASP A 77 -2.03 10.89 7.10
N ARG A 78 -2.02 11.25 5.81
CA ARG A 78 -3.22 11.22 4.98
C ARG A 78 -3.65 9.79 4.71
N VAL A 79 -2.72 8.93 4.31
CA VAL A 79 -3.01 7.52 4.04
C VAL A 79 -3.38 6.80 5.33
N GLU A 80 -2.64 7.02 6.43
CA GLU A 80 -2.96 6.45 7.74
C GLU A 80 -4.37 6.83 8.19
N ARG A 81 -4.76 8.11 8.17
CA ARG A 81 -6.12 8.52 8.55
C ARG A 81 -7.19 7.85 7.71
N ARG A 82 -6.96 7.73 6.39
CA ARG A 82 -7.92 7.07 5.48
C ARG A 82 -8.06 5.58 5.77
N LEU A 83 -6.97 4.94 6.14
CA LEU A 83 -6.96 3.53 6.54
C LEU A 83 -7.56 3.34 7.95
N ASP A 84 -7.33 4.26 8.88
CA ASP A 84 -7.92 4.25 10.22
C ASP A 84 -9.44 4.42 10.17
N GLU A 85 -9.96 5.29 9.29
CA GLU A 85 -11.40 5.49 9.07
C GLU A 85 -12.14 4.21 8.67
N ILE A 86 -11.46 3.28 7.99
CA ILE A 86 -12.02 1.99 7.57
C ILE A 86 -11.71 0.85 8.54
N GLY A 87 -11.03 1.15 9.66
CA GLY A 87 -10.63 0.19 10.67
C GLY A 87 -9.44 -0.67 10.24
N TRP A 88 -8.37 -0.03 9.75
CA TRP A 88 -7.13 -0.70 9.35
C TRP A 88 -6.73 -1.77 10.38
N PRO A 89 -6.53 -3.02 9.94
CA PRO A 89 -6.26 -4.09 10.87
C PRO A 89 -4.94 -3.79 11.57
N ILE A 90 -4.96 -3.80 12.91
CA ILE A 90 -3.75 -3.90 13.70
C ILE A 90 -3.22 -5.30 13.43
N ILE A 91 -2.33 -5.41 12.45
CA ILE A 91 -1.64 -6.65 12.14
C ILE A 91 -0.45 -6.70 13.08
N ASP A 92 -0.57 -7.55 14.08
CA ASP A 92 0.55 -7.97 14.92
C ASP A 92 1.43 -8.90 14.06
N PRO A 93 2.72 -8.57 13.84
CA PRO A 93 3.60 -9.39 13.02
C PRO A 93 3.87 -10.79 13.59
N ASP A 94 3.38 -11.12 14.79
CA ASP A 94 3.65 -12.39 15.50
C ASP A 94 2.38 -13.23 15.80
N ASN A 95 1.69 -13.76 14.77
CA ASN A 95 0.85 -14.96 14.94
C ASN A 95 0.89 -15.92 13.75
#